data_AF-A0A8D9MF70-F1
#
_entry.id   AF-A0A8D9MF70-F1
#
_cell.length_a   1.000
_cell.length_b   1.000
_cell.length_c   1.000
_cell.angle_alpha   90.00
_cell.angle_beta   90.00
_cell.angle_gamma   90.00
#
_symmetry.space_group_name_H-M   'P 1'
#
loop_
_entity.id
_entity.type
_entity.pdbx_description
1 polymer ?
#
loop_
_entity_poly.entity_id
_entity_poly.type
_entity_poly.pdbx_seq_one_letter_code
_entity_poly.pdbx_strand_id
1 'polypeptide(L)' 'MPDCVVVFDAERKSSVILEAAKLQIPVVAIVDPNVPLKFFEKITYPLPARDSVKWGHGQGLSCLIDLVMSNKV' A
#
# COMPACT_ATOMS: atom_id res chain seq x y z
N MET A 1 10.35 3.84 16.17
CA MET A 1 10.42 3.86 14.70
C MET A 1 9.40 2.83 14.21
N PRO A 2 8.49 3.14 13.27
CA PRO A 2 7.61 2.11 12.72
C PRO A 2 8.39 1.18 11.77
N ASP A 3 8.20 -0.13 11.90
CA ASP A 3 8.90 -1.14 11.09
C ASP A 3 8.32 -1.30 9.68
N CYS A 4 7.08 -0.88 9.44
CA CYS A 4 6.43 -0.94 8.13
C CYS A 4 5.26 0.04 8.09
N VAL A 5 4.99 0.63 6.91
CA VAL A 5 3.84 1.53 6.72
C VAL A 5 2.89 0.93 5.69
N VAL A 6 1.60 0.91 6.05
CA VAL A 6 0.53 0.51 5.15
C VAL A 6 -0.16 1.76 4.62
N VAL A 7 -0.16 1.93 3.30
CA VAL A 7 -0.79 3.08 2.63
C VAL A 7 -1.95 2.60 1.77
N PHE A 8 -3.15 3.00 2.19
CA PHE A 8 -4.34 2.92 1.36
C PHE A 8 -4.46 4.20 0.55
N ASP A 9 -4.62 4.05 -0.76
CA ASP A 9 -4.66 5.14 -1.76
C ASP A 9 -3.29 5.81 -1.93
N ALA A 10 -2.42 5.15 -2.70
CA ALA A 10 -1.05 5.58 -2.94
C ALA A 10 -0.94 6.95 -3.66
N GLU A 11 -1.96 7.31 -4.45
CA GLU A 11 -2.01 8.59 -5.16
C GLU A 11 -2.27 9.75 -4.18
N ARG A 12 -3.35 9.66 -3.38
CA ARG A 12 -3.73 10.73 -2.44
C ARG A 12 -2.77 10.84 -1.25
N LYS A 13 -2.11 9.74 -0.85
CA LYS A 13 -1.17 9.71 0.29
C LYS A 13 0.30 9.62 -0.14
N SER A 14 0.61 10.19 -1.29
CA SER A 14 1.97 10.28 -1.84
C SER A 14 3.02 10.86 -0.88
N SER A 15 2.63 11.79 0.00
CA SER A 15 3.53 12.33 1.03
C SER A 15 4.02 11.27 2.01
N VAL A 16 3.15 10.33 2.41
CA VAL A 16 3.52 9.24 3.33
C VAL A 16 4.53 8.30 2.66
N ILE A 17 4.33 8.00 1.37
CA ILE A 17 5.25 7.17 0.58
C ILE A 17 6.62 7.85 0.46
N LEU A 18 6.64 9.17 0.26
CA LEU A 18 7.88 9.94 0.17
C LEU A 18 8.67 9.96 1.48
N GLU A 19 8.00 10.17 2.61
CA GLU A 19 8.66 10.17 3.91
C GLU A 19 9.13 8.76 4.30
N ALA A 20 8.32 7.73 4.05
CA ALA A 20 8.71 6.34 4.28
C ALA A 20 9.94 5.95 3.42
N ALA A 21 9.97 6.36 2.15
CA ALA A 21 11.11 6.15 1.27
C ALA A 21 12.39 6.85 1.77
N LYS A 22 12.29 8.07 2.32
CA LYS A 22 13.44 8.78 2.93
C LYS A 22 13.96 8.06 4.17
N LEU A 23 13.05 7.51 4.98
CA LEU A 23 13.38 6.77 6.20
C LEU A 23 13.74 5.30 5.92
N GLN A 24 13.73 4.87 4.65
CA GLN A 24 13.94 3.49 4.22
C GLN A 24 13.00 2.49 4.90
N ILE A 25 11.79 2.93 5.23
CA ILE A 25 10.76 2.09 5.84
C ILE A 25 9.97 1.42 4.72
N PRO A 26 9.78 0.08 4.75
CA PRO A 26 9.03 -0.61 3.71
C PRO A 26 7.58 -0.14 3.66
N VAL A 27 7.10 0.07 2.43
CA VAL A 27 5.73 0.53 2.17
C VAL A 27 4.94 -0.61 1.52
N VAL A 28 3.85 -1.00 2.17
CA VAL A 28 2.82 -1.86 1.59
C VAL A 28 1.70 -0.94 1.14
N ALA A 29 1.37 -0.95 -0.14
CA ALA A 29 0.32 -0.08 -0.64
C ALA A 29 -0.59 -0.80 -1.62
N ILE A 30 -1.88 -0.50 -1.51
CA ILE A 30 -2.85 -0.90 -2.51
C ILE A 30 -2.76 0.10 -3.66
N VAL A 31 -2.43 -0.43 -4.84
CA VAL A 31 -2.19 0.35 -6.05
C VAL A 31 -3.25 0.02 -7.08
N ASP A 32 -3.84 1.08 -7.60
CA ASP A 32 -4.65 1.04 -8.80
C ASP A 32 -3.74 1.16 -10.04
N PRO A 33 -4.18 0.64 -11.20
CA PRO A 33 -3.42 0.74 -12.44
C PRO A 33 -3.19 2.19 -12.90
N ASN A 34 -3.93 3.16 -12.35
CA ASN A 34 -3.77 4.58 -12.64
C ASN A 34 -2.68 5.26 -11.79
N VAL A 35 -2.13 4.57 -10.78
CA VAL A 35 -1.10 5.15 -9.91
C VAL A 35 0.14 5.55 -10.74
N PRO A 36 0.64 6.78 -10.60
CA PRO A 36 1.85 7.21 -11.28
C PRO A 36 3.05 6.31 -10.94
N LEU A 37 3.81 5.91 -11.95
CA LEU A 37 5.01 5.06 -11.81
C LEU A 37 5.97 5.55 -10.71
N LYS A 38 6.14 6.87 -10.58
CA LYS A 38 6.99 7.51 -9.56
C LYS A 38 6.66 7.11 -8.11
N PHE A 39 5.38 6.82 -7.82
CA PHE A 39 4.95 6.35 -6.51
C PHE A 39 5.01 4.83 -6.43
N PHE A 40 4.65 4.14 -7.51
CA PHE A 40 4.75 2.69 -7.62
C PHE A 40 6.16 2.17 -7.33
N GLU A 41 7.20 2.80 -7.89
CA GLU A 41 8.60 2.40 -7.68
C GLU A 41 9.08 2.53 -6.23
N LYS A 42 8.39 3.32 -5.40
CA LYS A 42 8.73 3.53 -3.99
C LYS A 42 7.98 2.59 -3.05
N ILE A 43 7.07 1.80 -3.58
CA ILE A 43 6.28 0.83 -2.83
C ILE A 43 7.02 -0.51 -2.86
N THR A 44 7.35 -1.02 -1.69
CA THR A 44 8.07 -2.30 -1.55
C THR A 44 7.18 -3.48 -1.88
N TYR A 45 5.91 -3.41 -1.46
CA TYR A 45 4.92 -4.46 -1.68
C TYR A 45 3.66 -3.85 -2.31
N PRO A 46 3.63 -3.67 -3.64
CA PRO A 46 2.46 -3.15 -4.34
C PRO A 46 1.39 -4.23 -4.43
N LEU A 47 0.20 -3.92 -3.92
CA LEU A 47 -0.98 -4.78 -4.01
C LEU A 47 -1.88 -4.28 -5.13
N PRO A 48 -1.94 -4.95 -6.28
CA PRO A 48 -2.87 -4.57 -7.32
C PRO A 48 -4.29 -4.83 -6.83
N ALA A 49 -5.05 -3.76 -6.56
CA ALA A 49 -6.49 -3.85 -6.39
C ALA A 49 -7.15 -3.21 -7.61
N ARG A 50 -8.22 -3.83 -8.08
CA ARG A 50 -9.10 -3.23 -9.06
C ARG A 50 -10.18 -2.47 -8.29
N ASP A 51 -10.25 -1.16 -8.45
CA ASP A 51 -11.22 -0.19 -7.87
C ASP A 51 -12.72 -0.61 -7.92
N SER A 52 -13.06 -1.74 -8.54
CA SER A 52 -14.42 -2.32 -8.51
C SER A 52 -14.89 -2.73 -7.11
N VAL A 53 -13.98 -2.92 -6.14
CA VAL A 53 -14.38 -3.15 -4.75
C VAL A 53 -14.68 -1.82 -4.08
N LYS A 54 -15.95 -1.43 -4.08
CA LYS A 54 -16.41 -0.31 -3.24
C LYS A 54 -15.94 -0.54 -1.81
N TRP A 55 -15.06 0.35 -1.35
CA TRP A 55 -14.43 0.40 -0.03
C TRP A 55 -15.41 0.66 1.13
N GLY A 56 -16.71 0.36 0.97
CA GLY A 56 -17.74 0.54 1.98
C GLY A 56 -17.96 -0.69 2.88
N HIS A 57 -17.28 -1.81 2.65
CA HIS A 57 -17.63 -3.10 3.28
C HIS A 57 -16.41 -3.94 3.73
N GLY A 58 -15.34 -3.31 4.26
CA GLY A 58 -14.29 -3.99 5.03
C GLY A 58 -13.35 -4.97 4.29
N GLN A 59 -13.61 -5.30 3.03
CA GLN A 59 -12.82 -6.31 2.28
C GLN A 59 -11.38 -5.87 1.93
N GLY A 60 -11.13 -4.56 1.82
CA GLY A 60 -9.77 -4.05 1.61
C GLY A 60 -8.85 -4.31 2.81
N LEU A 61 -9.42 -4.39 4.03
CA LEU A 61 -8.67 -4.67 5.24
C LEU A 61 -8.42 -6.17 5.41
N SER A 62 -9.38 -7.05 5.05
CA SER A 62 -9.17 -8.51 5.12
C SER A 62 -8.05 -8.97 4.19
N CYS A 63 -8.03 -8.53 2.92
CA CYS A 63 -6.92 -8.86 2.01
C CYS A 63 -5.57 -8.37 2.52
N LEU A 64 -5.54 -7.24 3.22
CA LEU A 64 -4.31 -6.72 3.79
C LEU A 64 -3.85 -7.53 5.00
N ILE A 65 -4.77 -7.98 5.85
CA ILE A 65 -4.47 -8.90 6.95
C ILE A 65 -3.97 -10.23 6.37
N ASP A 66 -4.64 -10.80 5.38
CA ASP A 66 -4.21 -12.04 4.72
C ASP A 66 -2.82 -11.91 4.11
N LEU A 67 -2.49 -10.79 3.44
CA LEU A 67 -1.15 -10.58 2.90
C LEU A 67 -0.09 -10.36 4.00
N VAL A 68 -0.39 -9.54 5.01
CA VAL A 68 0.52 -9.30 6.14
C VAL A 68 0.77 -10.59 6.89
N MET A 69 -0.23 -11.46 7.02
CA MET A 69 -0.10 -12.79 7.64
C MET A 69 0.60 -13.79 6.70
N SER A 70 0.37 -13.74 5.38
CA SER A 70 1.06 -14.59 4.40
C SER A 70 2.52 -14.22 4.14
N ASN A 71 2.94 -12.97 4.36
CA ASN A 71 4.35 -12.54 4.32
C ASN A 71 5.06 -12.70 5.67
N LYS A 72 4.40 -13.25 6.69
CA LYS A 72 4.97 -13.46 8.03
C LYS A 72 5.11 -14.94 8.41
N VAL A 73 5.50 -15.78 7.44
CA VAL A 73 6.01 -17.14 7.67
C VAL A 73 7.27 -17.36 6.85
#